data_AF-A0A6I4YBL9-F1
#
_entry.id   AF-A0A6I4YBL9-F1
#
_cell.length_a   1.000
_cell.length_b   1.000
_cell.length_c   1.000
_cell.angle_alpha   90.00
_cell.angle_beta   90.00
_cell.angle_gamma   90.00
#
_symmetry.space_group_name_H-M   'P 1'
#
loop_
_entity.id
_entity.type
_entity.pdbx_description
1 polymer ?
#
loop_
_entity_poly.entity_id
_entity_poly.type
_entity_poly.pdbx_seq_one_letter_code
_entity_poly.pdbx_strand_id
1 'polypeptide(L)'
;MSAESPLRPAASRSALARPLDFAYPSNRVAALGLLGSVALARLRGRGWVDAVRIGGAAFLAWATARELDPDHPATANAALPVAAVAGLVSRGGGLAPLLPAVAVLSGLRGIAGTTGETLTRTDHLGLLAQSLAAAGTGGTVGALVAGAAPLLTGGGRSVTPLLGALLPPLGPASGGSWTGALLSAAALPLARDLTAPEPVQSACDRAPRAVRAEEVRRARQVAALALSAGLLTRQSRGLLPLAAACLTVAARRAGANLKNT
;
A
#
# COMPACT_ATOMS: atom_id res chain seq x y z
N MET A 1 48.56 -8.82 -15.59
CA MET A 1 47.95 -7.62 -14.97
C MET A 1 46.71 -7.28 -15.78
N SER A 2 45.56 -7.81 -15.38
CA SER A 2 44.29 -7.53 -16.05
C SER A 2 43.72 -6.24 -15.48
N ALA A 3 43.56 -5.23 -16.34
CA ALA A 3 43.01 -3.94 -15.97
C ALA A 3 41.57 -4.11 -15.46
N GLU A 4 41.33 -3.73 -14.20
CA GLU A 4 39.99 -3.53 -13.67
C GLU A 4 39.30 -2.47 -14.53
N SER A 5 38.26 -2.89 -15.24
CA SER A 5 37.36 -1.99 -15.93
C SER A 5 36.67 -1.13 -14.87
N PRO A 6 36.67 0.21 -14.98
CA PRO A 6 35.99 1.08 -14.03
C PRO A 6 34.50 0.74 -14.06
N LEU A 7 34.01 0.12 -12.98
CA LEU A 7 32.62 -0.20 -12.75
C LEU A 7 31.79 1.06 -13.03
N ARG A 8 31.05 1.07 -14.14
CA ARG A 8 29.95 2.02 -14.33
C ARG A 8 29.10 1.97 -13.05
N PRO A 9 28.81 3.10 -12.38
CA PRO A 9 27.90 3.09 -11.26
C PRO A 9 26.60 2.44 -11.75
N ALA A 10 26.23 1.32 -11.14
CA ALA A 10 24.98 0.64 -11.47
C ALA A 10 23.87 1.69 -11.39
N ALA A 11 23.17 1.92 -12.50
CA ALA A 11 22.11 2.92 -12.55
C ALA A 11 21.17 2.71 -11.36
N SER A 12 21.03 3.73 -10.51
CA SER A 12 20.22 3.65 -9.29
C SER A 12 18.81 3.19 -9.68
N ARG A 13 18.40 2.05 -9.11
CA ARG A 13 17.12 1.41 -9.42
C ARG A 13 16.02 2.08 -8.62
N SER A 14 14.85 2.28 -9.23
CA SER A 14 13.68 2.85 -8.55
C SER A 14 13.32 2.06 -7.30
N ALA A 15 13.09 2.76 -6.18
CA ALA A 15 12.66 2.16 -4.93
C ALA A 15 11.16 1.81 -4.92
N LEU A 16 10.38 2.36 -5.86
CA LEU A 16 8.93 2.14 -5.96
C LEU A 16 8.57 0.97 -6.88
N ALA A 17 9.30 0.82 -7.99
CA ALA A 17 9.02 -0.21 -8.98
C ALA A 17 9.44 -1.59 -8.45
N ARG A 18 8.46 -2.45 -8.16
CA ARG A 18 8.66 -3.83 -7.73
C ARG A 18 7.91 -4.78 -8.67
N PRO A 19 8.57 -5.37 -9.68
CA PRO A 19 7.91 -6.33 -10.57
C PRO A 19 7.52 -7.58 -9.79
N LEU A 20 6.45 -8.25 -10.24
CA LEU A 20 6.06 -9.55 -9.68
C LEU A 20 7.00 -10.62 -10.22
N ASP A 21 7.68 -11.30 -9.31
CA ASP A 21 8.45 -12.50 -9.62
C ASP A 21 7.59 -13.74 -9.35
N PHE A 22 7.16 -14.42 -10.41
CA PHE A 22 6.31 -15.60 -10.33
C PHE A 22 7.06 -16.86 -9.85
N ALA A 23 8.37 -16.81 -9.57
CA ALA A 23 9.03 -17.88 -8.83
C ALA A 23 8.42 -18.03 -7.42
N TYR A 24 7.97 -16.93 -6.81
CA TYR A 24 7.41 -16.94 -5.46
C TYR A 24 5.91 -17.29 -5.44
N PRO A 25 5.47 -18.26 -4.61
CA PRO A 25 4.07 -18.66 -4.52
C PRO A 25 3.11 -17.50 -4.17
N SER A 26 3.53 -16.59 -3.28
CA SER A 26 2.71 -15.44 -2.86
C SER A 26 2.37 -14.51 -4.05
N ASN A 27 3.30 -14.30 -4.98
CA ASN A 27 3.07 -13.47 -6.17
C ASN A 27 2.09 -14.13 -7.14
N ARG A 28 2.11 -15.47 -7.25
CA ARG A 28 1.10 -16.22 -8.01
C ARG A 28 -0.27 -16.09 -7.39
N VAL A 29 -0.37 -16.19 -6.06
CA VAL A 29 -1.63 -15.95 -5.33
C VAL A 29 -2.15 -14.53 -5.56
N ALA A 30 -1.27 -13.53 -5.59
CA ALA A 30 -1.64 -12.15 -5.89
C ALA A 30 -2.27 -12.00 -7.29
N ALA A 31 -1.62 -12.59 -8.31
CA ALA A 31 -2.11 -12.54 -9.69
C ALA A 31 -3.41 -13.33 -9.87
N LEU A 32 -3.48 -14.55 -9.33
CA LEU A 32 -4.70 -15.37 -9.35
C LEU A 32 -5.83 -14.70 -8.57
N GLY A 33 -5.54 -14.07 -7.44
CA GLY A 33 -6.53 -13.36 -6.66
C GLY A 33 -7.03 -12.08 -7.34
N LEU A 34 -6.17 -11.34 -8.04
CA LEU A 34 -6.60 -10.23 -8.90
C LEU A 34 -7.55 -10.73 -9.99
N LEU A 35 -7.11 -11.71 -10.79
CA LEU A 35 -7.88 -12.22 -11.92
C LEU A 35 -9.16 -12.92 -11.47
N GLY A 36 -9.09 -13.70 -10.40
CA GLY A 36 -10.22 -14.38 -9.79
C GLY A 36 -11.25 -13.41 -9.23
N SER A 37 -10.82 -12.30 -8.61
CA SER A 37 -11.72 -11.25 -8.14
C SER A 37 -12.41 -10.51 -9.29
N VAL A 38 -11.69 -10.24 -10.39
CA VAL A 38 -12.28 -9.68 -11.62
C VAL A 38 -13.33 -10.64 -12.17
N ALA A 39 -12.96 -11.92 -12.37
CA ALA A 39 -13.86 -12.94 -12.90
C ALA A 39 -15.12 -13.12 -12.02
N LEU A 40 -14.95 -13.22 -10.70
CA LEU A 40 -16.06 -13.34 -9.77
C LEU A 40 -16.99 -12.13 -9.80
N ALA A 41 -16.44 -10.91 -9.88
CA ALA A 41 -17.25 -9.70 -10.04
C ALA A 41 -18.02 -9.71 -11.37
N ARG A 42 -17.40 -10.17 -12.46
CA ARG A 42 -18.07 -10.34 -13.77
C ARG A 42 -19.20 -11.36 -13.71
N LEU A 43 -18.97 -12.51 -13.08
CA LEU A 43 -19.99 -13.55 -12.87
C LEU A 43 -21.16 -13.07 -12.01
N ARG A 44 -20.92 -12.10 -11.11
CA ARG A 44 -21.95 -11.40 -10.31
C ARG A 44 -22.66 -10.27 -11.07
N GLY A 45 -22.49 -10.17 -12.38
CA GLY A 45 -23.15 -9.17 -13.23
C GLY A 45 -22.55 -7.76 -13.13
N ARG A 46 -21.38 -7.57 -12.52
CA ARG A 46 -20.72 -6.25 -12.48
C ARG A 46 -20.16 -5.87 -13.85
N GLY A 47 -20.20 -4.59 -14.20
CA GLY A 47 -19.53 -4.06 -15.39
C GLY A 47 -18.00 -4.20 -15.31
N TRP A 48 -17.32 -4.13 -16.45
CA TRP A 48 -15.86 -4.30 -16.54
C TRP A 48 -15.07 -3.34 -15.64
N VAL A 49 -15.47 -2.07 -15.61
CA VAL A 49 -14.82 -1.05 -14.77
C VAL A 49 -14.87 -1.43 -13.28
N ASP A 50 -16.04 -1.85 -12.80
CA ASP A 50 -16.22 -2.30 -11.43
C ASP A 50 -15.44 -3.58 -11.13
N ALA A 51 -15.43 -4.54 -12.07
CA ALA A 51 -14.71 -5.80 -11.90
C ALA A 51 -13.19 -5.56 -11.79
N VAL A 52 -12.62 -4.74 -12.67
CA VAL A 52 -11.21 -4.33 -12.63
C VAL A 52 -10.92 -3.56 -11.35
N ARG A 53 -11.81 -2.66 -10.92
CA ARG A 53 -11.69 -1.95 -9.65
C ARG A 53 -11.57 -2.91 -8.46
N ILE A 54 -12.42 -3.93 -8.40
CA ILE A 54 -12.44 -4.92 -7.31
C ILE A 54 -11.15 -5.75 -7.32
N GLY A 55 -10.74 -6.26 -8.49
CA GLY A 55 -9.48 -7.01 -8.62
C GLY A 55 -8.24 -6.17 -8.28
N GLY A 56 -8.21 -4.91 -8.76
CA GLY A 56 -7.15 -3.96 -8.44
C GLY A 56 -7.09 -3.64 -6.95
N ALA A 57 -8.24 -3.42 -6.29
CA ALA A 57 -8.31 -3.23 -4.85
C ALA A 57 -7.80 -4.44 -4.07
N ALA A 58 -8.15 -5.66 -4.50
CA ALA A 58 -7.67 -6.89 -3.88
C ALA A 58 -6.14 -7.04 -3.99
N PHE A 59 -5.58 -6.75 -5.18
CA PHE A 59 -4.14 -6.75 -5.39
C PHE A 59 -3.42 -5.67 -4.57
N LEU A 60 -3.97 -4.45 -4.53
CA LEU A 60 -3.39 -3.36 -3.74
C LEU A 60 -3.41 -3.70 -2.25
N ALA A 61 -4.45 -4.36 -1.74
CA ALA A 61 -4.50 -4.81 -0.35
C ALA A 61 -3.40 -5.84 -0.05
N TRP A 62 -3.23 -6.83 -0.93
CA TRP A 62 -2.12 -7.80 -0.84
C TRP A 62 -0.76 -7.10 -0.87
N ALA A 63 -0.56 -6.18 -1.82
CA ALA A 63 0.71 -5.46 -1.97
C ALA A 63 1.01 -4.59 -0.74
N THR A 64 0.02 -3.87 -0.22
CA THR A 64 0.19 -3.05 0.98
C THR A 64 0.49 -3.92 2.20
N ALA A 65 -0.18 -5.05 2.37
CA ALA A 65 0.11 -5.98 3.46
C ALA A 65 1.54 -6.54 3.37
N ARG A 66 2.08 -6.80 2.17
CA ARG A 66 3.50 -7.16 1.97
C ARG A 66 4.48 -6.08 2.44
N GLU A 67 4.12 -4.80 2.31
CA GLU A 67 4.94 -3.70 2.81
C GLU A 67 4.85 -3.56 4.33
N LEU A 68 3.65 -3.78 4.88
CA LEU A 68 3.41 -3.69 6.32
C LEU A 68 3.88 -4.94 7.07
N ASP A 69 4.02 -6.09 6.42
CA ASP A 69 4.31 -7.36 7.09
C ASP A 69 5.15 -8.30 6.19
N PRO A 70 6.42 -7.93 5.93
CA PRO A 70 7.23 -8.61 4.93
C PRO A 70 7.58 -10.07 5.29
N ASP A 71 7.55 -10.45 6.56
CA ASP A 71 7.89 -11.81 7.02
C ASP A 71 6.71 -12.79 6.90
N HIS A 72 5.47 -12.30 6.81
CA HIS A 72 4.28 -13.14 6.87
C HIS A 72 3.46 -13.04 5.58
N PRO A 73 3.84 -13.75 4.49
CA PRO A 73 3.07 -13.71 3.24
C PRO A 73 1.61 -14.15 3.40
N ALA A 74 1.30 -14.92 4.45
CA ALA A 74 -0.08 -15.30 4.78
C ALA A 74 -0.98 -14.09 5.09
N THR A 75 -0.47 -13.02 5.70
CA THR A 75 -1.29 -11.82 5.97
C THR A 75 -1.66 -11.09 4.69
N ALA A 76 -0.71 -11.00 3.74
CA ALA A 76 -1.00 -10.49 2.40
C ALA A 76 -2.02 -11.35 1.64
N ASN A 77 -1.89 -12.67 1.72
CA ASN A 77 -2.85 -13.59 1.11
C ASN A 77 -4.25 -13.48 1.73
N ALA A 78 -4.35 -13.15 3.01
CA ALA A 78 -5.62 -12.87 3.69
C ALA A 78 -6.21 -11.49 3.35
N ALA A 79 -5.37 -10.48 3.14
CA ALA A 79 -5.81 -9.12 2.78
C ALA A 79 -6.58 -9.10 1.45
N LEU A 80 -6.17 -9.95 0.50
CA LEU A 80 -6.75 -10.07 -0.83
C LEU A 80 -8.26 -10.40 -0.80
N PRO A 81 -8.71 -11.54 -0.23
CA PRO A 81 -10.13 -11.86 -0.17
C PRO A 81 -10.92 -10.86 0.68
N VAL A 82 -10.33 -10.28 1.73
CA VAL A 82 -11.00 -9.25 2.54
C VAL A 82 -11.35 -8.03 1.68
N ALA A 83 -10.39 -7.51 0.91
CA ALA A 83 -10.64 -6.39 0.00
C ALA A 83 -11.57 -6.77 -1.16
N ALA A 84 -11.44 -7.98 -1.72
CA ALA A 84 -12.32 -8.46 -2.78
C ALA A 84 -13.78 -8.55 -2.33
N VAL A 85 -14.04 -9.16 -1.16
CA VAL A 85 -15.38 -9.28 -0.58
C VAL A 85 -15.95 -7.89 -0.26
N ALA A 86 -15.17 -7.02 0.37
CA ALA A 86 -15.61 -5.64 0.63
C ALA A 86 -15.94 -4.91 -0.68
N GLY A 87 -15.16 -5.11 -1.74
CA GLY A 87 -15.41 -4.56 -3.07
C GLY A 87 -16.68 -5.10 -3.73
N LEU A 88 -16.94 -6.41 -3.62
CA LEU A 88 -18.13 -7.10 -4.15
C LEU A 88 -19.42 -6.69 -3.45
N VAL A 89 -19.36 -6.39 -2.16
CA VAL A 89 -20.49 -5.91 -1.37
C VAL A 89 -20.73 -4.40 -1.59
N SER A 90 -19.67 -3.66 -1.92
CA SER A 90 -19.78 -2.23 -2.25
C SER A 90 -20.52 -2.03 -3.59
N ARG A 91 -21.37 -1.00 -3.65
CA ARG A 91 -22.06 -0.61 -4.89
C ARG A 91 -21.33 0.54 -5.58
N GLY A 92 -21.16 0.39 -6.89
CA GLY A 92 -20.68 1.42 -7.80
C GLY A 92 -19.25 1.90 -7.56
N GLY A 93 -18.75 2.65 -8.54
CA GLY A 93 -17.48 3.35 -8.49
C GLY A 93 -16.65 3.15 -9.75
N GLY A 94 -16.21 4.25 -10.37
CA GLY A 94 -15.19 4.21 -11.42
C GLY A 94 -13.82 3.78 -10.86
N LEU A 95 -12.78 3.79 -11.69
CA LEU A 95 -11.42 3.43 -11.27
C LEU A 95 -10.75 4.47 -10.35
N ALA A 96 -11.31 5.69 -10.28
CA ALA A 96 -10.74 6.81 -9.51
C ALA A 96 -10.33 6.46 -8.07
N PRO A 97 -11.10 5.67 -7.28
CA PRO A 97 -10.72 5.30 -5.91
C PRO A 97 -9.48 4.40 -5.82
N LEU A 98 -8.97 3.85 -6.92
CA LEU A 98 -7.70 3.13 -6.90
C LEU A 98 -6.49 4.07 -6.84
N LEU A 99 -6.62 5.32 -7.30
CA LEU A 99 -5.50 6.27 -7.32
C LEU A 99 -4.98 6.59 -5.91
N PRO A 100 -5.83 6.89 -4.91
CA PRO A 100 -5.36 7.07 -3.54
C PRO A 100 -4.73 5.80 -2.96
N ALA A 101 -5.25 4.61 -3.29
CA ALA A 101 -4.68 3.35 -2.82
C ALA A 101 -3.29 3.08 -3.42
N VAL A 102 -3.08 3.37 -4.71
CA VAL A 102 -1.77 3.29 -5.37
C VAL A 102 -0.79 4.29 -4.73
N ALA A 103 -1.23 5.53 -4.49
CA ALA A 103 -0.43 6.56 -3.85
C ALA A 103 0.01 6.13 -2.43
N VAL A 104 -0.92 5.60 -1.64
CA VAL A 104 -0.63 5.02 -0.32
C VAL A 104 0.38 3.88 -0.43
N LEU A 105 0.17 2.90 -1.32
CA LEU A 105 1.08 1.77 -1.48
C LEU A 105 2.50 2.25 -1.81
N SER A 106 2.66 3.16 -2.76
CA SER A 106 3.98 3.69 -3.14
C SER A 106 4.64 4.44 -1.99
N GLY A 107 3.89 5.29 -1.28
CA GLY A 107 4.39 6.01 -0.12
C GLY A 107 4.84 5.07 0.99
N LEU A 108 4.01 4.08 1.33
CA LEU A 108 4.33 3.07 2.35
C LEU A 108 5.51 2.20 1.95
N ARG A 109 5.65 1.81 0.67
CA ARG A 109 6.82 1.07 0.17
C ARG A 109 8.10 1.88 0.37
N GLY A 110 8.07 3.17 0.04
CA GLY A 110 9.21 4.07 0.28
C GLY A 110 9.58 4.12 1.76
N ILE A 111 8.59 4.32 2.64
CA ILE A 111 8.78 4.40 4.10
C ILE A 111 9.29 3.08 4.68
N ALA A 112 8.73 1.94 4.26
CA ALA A 112 9.07 0.62 4.75
C ALA A 112 10.44 0.12 4.25
N GLY A 113 10.94 0.68 3.14
CA GLY A 113 12.27 0.37 2.61
C GLY A 113 12.46 -1.08 2.18
N THR A 114 11.38 -1.80 1.88
CA THR A 114 11.39 -3.25 1.58
C THR A 114 12.18 -3.61 0.32
N THR A 115 12.28 -2.69 -0.64
CA THR A 115 13.11 -2.86 -1.84
C THR A 115 14.61 -2.75 -1.53
N GLY A 116 14.96 -2.03 -0.47
CA GLY A 116 16.33 -1.76 -0.05
C GLY A 116 16.98 -0.54 -0.70
N GLU A 117 16.37 -0.01 -1.76
CA GLU A 117 16.85 1.13 -2.55
C GLU A 117 16.43 2.47 -1.92
N THR A 118 17.20 3.52 -2.19
CA THR A 118 16.85 4.89 -1.82
C THR A 118 15.91 5.50 -2.85
N LEU A 119 15.02 6.40 -2.42
CA LEU A 119 14.13 7.12 -3.35
C LEU A 119 14.96 7.98 -4.31
N THR A 120 14.80 7.69 -5.59
CA THR A 120 15.46 8.40 -6.69
C THR A 120 14.65 9.64 -7.13
N ARG A 121 15.22 10.47 -8.01
CA ARG A 121 14.48 11.60 -8.61
C ARG A 121 13.26 11.13 -9.41
N THR A 122 13.37 9.99 -10.10
CA THR A 122 12.25 9.42 -10.84
C THR A 122 11.17 8.92 -9.89
N ASP A 123 11.54 8.37 -8.73
CA ASP A 123 10.58 8.04 -7.67
C ASP A 123 9.87 9.28 -7.12
N HIS A 124 10.59 10.40 -6.92
CA HIS A 124 9.97 11.66 -6.48
C HIS A 124 8.95 12.17 -7.51
N LEU A 125 9.30 12.17 -8.80
CA LEU A 125 8.37 12.55 -9.86
C LEU A 125 7.15 11.60 -9.90
N GLY A 126 7.37 10.30 -9.72
CA GLY A 126 6.30 9.32 -9.61
C GLY A 126 5.38 9.56 -8.43
N LEU A 127 5.92 9.85 -7.24
CA LEU A 127 5.15 10.18 -6.05
C LEU A 127 4.41 11.51 -6.20
N LEU A 128 5.02 12.52 -6.83
CA LEU A 128 4.34 13.77 -7.18
C LEU A 128 3.14 13.50 -8.08
N ALA A 129 3.32 12.74 -9.17
CA ALA A 129 2.25 12.41 -10.10
C ALA A 129 1.11 11.62 -9.41
N GLN A 130 1.44 10.65 -8.56
CA GLN A 130 0.46 9.90 -7.78
C GLN A 130 -0.26 10.78 -6.75
N SER A 131 0.46 11.69 -6.10
CA SER A 131 -0.08 12.67 -5.15
C SER A 131 -1.07 13.61 -5.84
N LEU A 132 -0.70 14.16 -7.00
CA LEU A 132 -1.57 14.98 -7.85
C LEU A 132 -2.81 14.22 -8.29
N ALA A 133 -2.67 12.97 -8.76
CA ALA A 133 -3.79 12.16 -9.22
C ALA A 133 -4.74 11.78 -8.06
N ALA A 134 -4.20 11.46 -6.89
CA ALA A 134 -4.98 11.16 -5.70
C ALA A 134 -5.73 12.41 -5.21
N ALA A 135 -5.08 13.57 -5.13
CA ALA A 135 -5.71 14.84 -4.76
C ALA A 135 -6.79 15.24 -5.77
N GLY A 136 -6.50 15.14 -7.07
CA GLY A 136 -7.44 15.45 -8.15
C GLY A 136 -8.71 14.60 -8.12
N THR A 137 -8.66 13.39 -7.57
CA THR A 137 -9.83 12.50 -7.35
C THR A 137 -10.41 12.57 -5.93
N GLY A 138 -10.03 13.61 -5.17
CA GLY A 138 -10.49 13.90 -3.82
C GLY A 138 -9.99 12.94 -2.74
N GLY A 139 -8.97 12.14 -3.03
CA GLY A 139 -8.28 11.29 -2.06
C GLY A 139 -7.07 11.99 -1.44
N THR A 140 -7.31 13.08 -0.70
CA THR A 140 -6.25 13.89 -0.08
C THR A 140 -5.40 13.11 0.91
N VAL A 141 -5.97 12.11 1.60
CA VAL A 141 -5.19 11.26 2.51
C VAL A 141 -4.13 10.45 1.76
N GLY A 142 -4.50 9.84 0.63
CA GLY A 142 -3.55 9.11 -0.19
C GLY A 142 -2.49 10.03 -0.82
N ALA A 143 -2.90 11.23 -1.22
CA ALA A 143 -1.98 12.26 -1.70
C ALA A 143 -0.96 12.66 -0.63
N LEU A 144 -1.40 12.89 0.61
CA LEU A 144 -0.53 13.24 1.73
C LEU A 144 0.45 12.10 2.07
N VAL A 145 -0.01 10.85 2.07
CA VAL A 145 0.88 9.69 2.33
C VAL A 145 1.98 9.61 1.27
N ALA A 146 1.62 9.69 -0.02
CA ALA A 146 2.61 9.69 -1.10
C ALA A 146 3.53 10.92 -1.06
N GLY A 147 2.96 12.10 -0.80
CA GLY A 147 3.67 13.37 -0.79
C GLY A 147 4.65 13.52 0.37
N ALA A 148 4.29 13.04 1.55
CA ALA A 148 5.12 13.09 2.76
C ALA A 148 6.13 11.95 2.85
N ALA A 149 5.97 10.86 2.09
CA ALA A 149 6.83 9.68 2.18
C ALA A 149 8.34 9.99 2.13
N PRO A 150 8.86 10.82 1.19
CA PRO A 150 10.30 11.12 1.14
C PRO A 150 10.82 11.88 2.37
N LEU A 151 9.96 12.59 3.10
CA LEU A 151 10.34 13.29 4.33
C LEU A 151 10.48 12.31 5.51
N LEU A 152 9.82 11.16 5.40
CA LEU A 152 9.81 10.11 6.42
C LEU A 152 10.83 9.00 6.14
N THR A 153 11.54 9.03 5.00
CA THR A 153 12.61 8.10 4.66
C THR A 153 13.98 8.63 5.07
N GLY A 154 14.89 7.70 5.44
CA GLY A 154 16.26 8.04 5.83
C GLY A 154 17.12 8.57 4.66
N GLY A 155 16.79 8.20 3.42
CA GLY A 155 17.49 8.63 2.20
C GLY A 155 16.55 9.22 1.17
N GLY A 156 17.08 10.11 0.32
CA GLY A 156 16.33 10.72 -0.79
C GLY A 156 15.23 11.68 -0.32
N ARG A 157 15.50 12.54 0.67
CA ARG A 157 14.52 13.52 1.16
C ARG A 157 14.16 14.54 0.08
N SER A 158 12.88 14.80 -0.09
CA SER A 158 12.36 15.82 -1.01
C SER A 158 10.99 16.29 -0.58
N VAL A 159 10.74 17.60 -0.68
CA VAL A 159 9.43 18.21 -0.47
C VAL A 159 8.60 18.23 -1.76
N THR A 160 9.21 17.94 -2.91
CA THR A 160 8.55 18.05 -4.23
C THR A 160 7.25 17.25 -4.30
N PRO A 161 7.18 15.98 -3.83
CA PRO A 161 5.93 15.22 -3.92
C PRO A 161 4.80 15.77 -3.04
N LEU A 162 5.14 16.51 -1.97
CA LEU A 162 4.16 17.13 -1.07
C LEU A 162 3.34 18.22 -1.78
N LEU A 163 3.92 18.88 -2.78
CA LEU A 163 3.21 19.89 -3.59
C LEU A 163 1.95 19.32 -4.24
N GLY A 164 1.95 18.03 -4.58
CA GLY A 164 0.77 17.38 -5.16
C GLY A 164 -0.42 17.28 -4.19
N ALA A 165 -0.15 17.21 -2.89
CA ALA A 165 -1.19 17.10 -1.86
C ALA A 165 -1.80 18.46 -1.48
N LEU A 166 -1.13 19.56 -1.87
CA LEU A 166 -1.60 20.92 -1.63
C LEU A 166 -2.61 21.40 -2.66
N LEU A 167 -2.77 20.68 -3.78
CA LEU A 167 -3.75 21.06 -4.79
C LEU A 167 -5.18 20.81 -4.29
N PRO A 168 -6.10 21.76 -4.55
CA PRO A 168 -7.51 21.53 -4.29
C PRO A 168 -8.03 20.38 -5.18
N PRO A 169 -9.01 19.60 -4.70
CA PRO A 169 -9.59 18.53 -5.48
C PRO A 169 -10.28 19.10 -6.73
N LEU A 170 -9.88 18.60 -7.90
CA LEU A 170 -10.44 19.00 -9.19
C LEU A 170 -11.73 18.23 -9.54
N GLY A 171 -11.94 17.07 -8.92
CA GLY A 171 -13.11 16.23 -9.10
C GLY A 171 -13.93 16.07 -7.82
N PRO A 172 -15.18 15.55 -7.94
CA PRO A 172 -15.97 15.20 -6.77
C PRO A 172 -15.21 14.19 -5.91
N ALA A 173 -15.27 14.38 -4.59
CA ALA A 173 -14.58 13.51 -3.66
C ALA A 173 -14.99 12.05 -3.93
N SER A 174 -13.99 11.15 -3.99
CA SER A 174 -14.19 9.71 -4.16
C SER A 174 -15.16 9.12 -3.12
N GLY A 175 -15.40 9.84 -2.02
CA GLY A 175 -16.54 9.69 -1.14
C GLY A 175 -16.40 8.54 -0.14
N GLY A 176 -17.35 8.45 0.77
CA GLY A 176 -17.38 7.39 1.76
C GLY A 176 -17.77 6.04 1.15
N SER A 177 -17.12 4.98 1.61
CA SER A 177 -17.64 3.61 1.51
C SER A 177 -17.93 3.09 2.91
N TRP A 178 -19.13 2.57 3.15
CA TRP A 178 -19.46 1.97 4.44
C TRP A 178 -18.61 0.73 4.72
N THR A 179 -18.28 -0.08 3.71
CA THR A 179 -17.41 -1.26 3.87
C THR A 179 -15.99 -0.84 4.23
N GLY A 180 -15.46 0.18 3.55
CA GLY A 180 -14.17 0.78 3.89
C GLY A 180 -14.18 1.37 5.29
N ALA A 181 -15.27 2.04 5.67
CA ALA A 181 -15.41 2.61 7.01
C ALA A 181 -15.48 1.52 8.09
N LEU A 182 -16.22 0.43 7.83
CA LEU A 182 -16.30 -0.72 8.73
C LEU A 182 -14.93 -1.41 8.89
N LEU A 183 -14.20 -1.63 7.79
CA LEU A 183 -12.87 -2.21 7.84
C LEU A 183 -11.89 -1.31 8.62
N SER A 184 -11.92 0.00 8.37
CA SER A 184 -11.10 0.94 9.14
C SER A 184 -11.48 0.94 10.61
N ALA A 185 -12.78 0.97 10.93
CA ALA A 185 -13.28 0.92 12.31
C ALA A 185 -12.93 -0.40 13.02
N ALA A 186 -12.83 -1.51 12.29
CA ALA A 186 -12.36 -2.79 12.82
C ALA A 186 -10.83 -2.83 13.00
N ALA A 187 -10.06 -2.17 12.13
CA ALA A 187 -8.60 -2.16 12.19
C ALA A 187 -8.05 -1.21 13.27
N LEU A 188 -8.69 -0.06 13.50
CA LEU A 188 -8.17 0.98 14.39
C LEU A 188 -8.08 0.60 15.88
N PRO A 189 -9.00 -0.16 16.47
CA PRO A 189 -8.84 -0.68 17.83
C PRO A 189 -7.58 -1.53 18.00
N LEU A 190 -7.12 -2.18 16.91
CA LEU A 190 -5.90 -2.98 16.86
C LEU A 190 -4.67 -2.16 16.44
N ALA A 191 -4.76 -0.82 16.38
CA ALA A 191 -3.64 0.03 15.96
C ALA A 191 -2.43 -0.11 16.89
N ARG A 192 -2.64 -0.39 18.18
CA ARG A 192 -1.56 -0.68 19.13
C ARG A 192 -0.78 -1.93 18.70
N ASP A 193 -1.47 -3.04 18.42
CA ASP A 193 -0.82 -4.27 17.93
C ASP A 193 -0.18 -4.05 16.55
N LEU A 194 -0.87 -3.32 15.67
CA LEU A 194 -0.35 -2.96 14.36
C LEU A 194 0.96 -2.16 14.47
N THR A 195 1.12 -1.26 15.43
CA THR A 195 2.29 -0.36 15.51
C THR A 195 3.34 -0.79 16.52
N ALA A 196 3.11 -1.87 17.28
CA ALA A 196 4.08 -2.40 18.23
C ALA A 196 5.42 -2.72 17.54
N PRO A 197 6.56 -2.66 18.25
CA PRO A 197 7.83 -3.15 17.73
C PRO A 197 7.76 -4.65 17.41
N GLU A 198 8.39 -5.07 16.33
CA GLU A 198 8.55 -6.49 15.96
C GLU A 198 9.82 -6.60 15.11
N PRO A 199 10.71 -7.57 15.40
CA PRO A 199 11.89 -7.81 14.58
C PRO A 199 11.47 -8.23 13.17
N VAL A 200 12.24 -7.83 12.16
CA VAL A 200 11.99 -8.19 10.76
C VAL A 200 13.19 -8.98 10.25
N GLN A 201 12.93 -10.16 9.69
CA GLN A 201 13.97 -11.07 9.20
C GLN A 201 14.10 -11.09 7.67
N SER A 202 13.09 -10.59 6.95
CA SER A 202 13.10 -10.53 5.50
C SER A 202 14.28 -9.75 4.95
N ALA A 203 14.92 -10.30 3.93
CA ALA A 203 15.88 -9.56 3.11
C ALA A 203 15.18 -8.49 2.27
N CYS A 204 15.88 -7.40 1.98
CA CYS A 204 15.44 -6.46 0.97
C CYS A 204 15.47 -7.10 -0.43
N ASP A 205 14.59 -6.67 -1.32
CA ASP A 205 14.51 -7.27 -2.67
C ASP A 205 15.78 -7.05 -3.51
N ARG A 206 16.47 -5.91 -3.33
CA ARG A 206 17.58 -5.48 -4.19
C ARG A 206 18.85 -5.07 -3.46
N ALA A 207 18.80 -4.96 -2.14
CA ALA A 207 19.97 -4.62 -1.34
C ALA A 207 20.40 -5.84 -0.48
N PRO A 208 21.71 -6.10 -0.31
CA PRO A 208 22.22 -7.20 0.50
C PRO A 208 22.14 -6.87 2.00
N ARG A 209 20.95 -6.56 2.49
CA ARG A 209 20.66 -6.26 3.90
C ARG A 209 19.24 -6.71 4.26
N ALA A 210 18.99 -6.88 5.55
CA ALA A 210 17.64 -7.07 6.05
C ALA A 210 16.80 -5.79 5.95
N VAL A 211 15.49 -5.96 5.84
CA VAL A 211 14.51 -4.89 6.02
C VAL A 211 14.58 -4.41 7.47
N ARG A 212 14.62 -3.10 7.67
CA ARG A 212 14.77 -2.53 9.01
C ARG A 212 13.42 -2.49 9.72
N ALA A 213 13.36 -3.09 10.90
CA ALA A 213 12.14 -3.11 11.72
C ALA A 213 11.56 -1.71 12.00
N GLU A 214 12.42 -0.71 12.17
CA GLU A 214 12.00 0.68 12.41
C GLU A 214 11.29 1.31 11.20
N GLU A 215 11.76 1.02 9.98
CA GLU A 215 11.18 1.53 8.73
C GLU A 215 9.77 0.94 8.53
N VAL A 216 9.62 -0.37 8.77
CA VAL A 216 8.33 -1.07 8.74
C VAL A 216 7.39 -0.55 9.84
N ARG A 217 7.88 -0.33 11.06
CA ARG A 217 7.09 0.23 12.17
C ARG A 217 6.55 1.61 11.81
N ARG A 218 7.38 2.48 11.21
CA ARG A 218 6.96 3.79 10.74
C ARG A 218 5.90 3.70 9.65
N ALA A 219 6.05 2.78 8.71
CA ALA A 219 5.03 2.53 7.68
C ALA A 219 3.69 2.10 8.31
N ARG A 220 3.71 1.22 9.32
CA ARG A 220 2.50 0.80 10.08
C ARG A 220 1.85 1.98 10.81
N GLN A 221 2.63 2.88 11.40
CA GLN A 221 2.12 4.10 12.04
C GLN A 221 1.46 5.04 11.03
N VAL A 222 2.11 5.30 9.89
CA VAL A 222 1.54 6.12 8.80
C VAL A 222 0.27 5.50 8.24
N ALA A 223 0.24 4.17 8.10
CA ALA A 223 -0.96 3.44 7.68
C ALA A 223 -2.12 3.62 8.67
N ALA A 224 -1.89 3.50 9.98
CA ALA A 224 -2.90 3.73 11.01
C ALA A 224 -3.42 5.19 10.98
N LEU A 225 -2.51 6.16 10.89
CA LEU A 225 -2.87 7.58 10.78
C LEU A 225 -3.69 7.87 9.52
N ALA A 226 -3.33 7.27 8.38
CA ALA A 226 -4.07 7.39 7.13
C ALA A 226 -5.49 6.80 7.26
N LEU A 227 -5.67 5.67 7.93
CA LEU A 227 -7.01 5.12 8.18
C LEU A 227 -7.86 6.03 9.07
N SER A 228 -7.29 6.56 10.15
CA SER A 228 -7.96 7.51 11.05
C SER A 228 -8.38 8.78 10.29
N ALA A 229 -7.44 9.41 9.57
CA ALA A 229 -7.71 10.60 8.77
C ALA A 229 -8.76 10.31 7.68
N GLY A 230 -8.68 9.14 7.04
CA GLY A 230 -9.63 8.67 6.04
C GLY A 230 -11.05 8.52 6.55
N LEU A 231 -11.23 8.01 7.78
CA LEU A 231 -12.54 7.93 8.42
C LEU A 231 -13.09 9.32 8.73
N LEU A 232 -12.28 10.18 9.36
CA LEU A 232 -12.69 11.53 9.76
C LEU A 232 -13.06 12.41 8.55
N THR A 233 -12.32 12.27 7.45
CA THR A 233 -12.55 13.01 6.19
C THR A 233 -13.51 12.30 5.22
N ARG A 234 -14.11 11.16 5.62
CA ARG A 234 -15.01 10.34 4.79
C ARG A 234 -14.41 9.87 3.46
N GLN A 235 -13.11 9.63 3.40
CA GLN A 235 -12.36 9.12 2.23
C GLN A 235 -12.14 7.60 2.26
N SER A 236 -12.98 6.86 3.00
CA SER A 236 -12.80 5.43 3.23
C SER A 236 -12.89 4.56 1.96
N ARG A 237 -13.50 5.05 0.87
CA ARG A 237 -13.57 4.29 -0.40
C ARG A 237 -12.19 4.11 -1.04
N GLY A 238 -11.37 5.16 -1.09
CA GLY A 238 -10.03 5.12 -1.67
C GLY A 238 -9.00 4.40 -0.79
N LEU A 239 -9.34 4.18 0.49
CA LEU A 239 -8.46 3.55 1.48
C LEU A 239 -8.89 2.11 1.82
N LEU A 240 -9.90 1.57 1.13
CA LEU A 240 -10.36 0.20 1.36
C LEU A 240 -9.23 -0.84 1.27
N PRO A 241 -8.31 -0.79 0.28
CA PRO A 241 -7.19 -1.72 0.23
C PRO A 241 -6.26 -1.61 1.45
N LEU A 242 -5.97 -0.38 1.90
CA LEU A 242 -5.19 -0.12 3.09
C LEU A 242 -5.89 -0.68 4.35
N ALA A 243 -7.20 -0.48 4.47
CA ALA A 243 -7.97 -0.96 5.62
C ALA A 243 -7.95 -2.49 5.73
N ALA A 244 -8.11 -3.19 4.60
CA ALA A 244 -8.00 -4.65 4.54
C ALA A 244 -6.59 -5.15 4.90
N ALA A 245 -5.55 -4.47 4.40
CA ALA A 245 -4.16 -4.78 4.74
C ALA A 245 -3.89 -4.58 6.25
N CYS A 246 -4.24 -3.42 6.80
CA CYS A 246 -4.07 -3.12 8.22
C CYS A 246 -4.83 -4.10 9.12
N LEU A 247 -6.08 -4.43 8.79
CA LEU A 247 -6.89 -5.36 9.58
C LEU A 247 -6.23 -6.74 9.67
N THR A 248 -5.81 -7.29 8.53
CA THR A 248 -5.23 -8.64 8.48
C THR A 248 -3.86 -8.72 9.14
N VAL A 249 -3.03 -7.69 8.97
CA VAL A 249 -1.75 -7.56 9.68
C VAL A 249 -1.99 -7.42 11.18
N ALA A 250 -2.86 -6.51 11.60
CA ALA A 250 -3.14 -6.26 13.02
C ALA A 250 -3.74 -7.50 13.71
N ALA A 251 -4.67 -8.21 13.07
CA ALA A 251 -5.26 -9.43 13.59
C ALA A 251 -4.21 -10.54 13.82
N ARG A 252 -3.28 -10.71 12.87
CA ARG A 252 -2.16 -11.66 13.01
C ARG A 252 -1.26 -11.28 14.18
N ARG A 253 -0.97 -9.99 14.36
CA ARG A 253 -0.16 -9.48 15.47
C ARG A 253 -0.82 -9.66 16.83
N ALA A 254 -2.10 -9.29 16.94
CA ALA A 254 -2.87 -9.49 18.16
C ALA A 254 -2.93 -10.98 18.55
N GLY A 255 -3.15 -11.87 17.57
CA GLY A 255 -3.15 -13.31 17.80
C GLY A 255 -1.78 -13.89 18.22
N ALA A 256 -0.68 -13.29 17.78
CA ALA A 256 0.66 -13.67 18.24
C ALA A 256 0.92 -13.23 19.69
N ASN A 257 0.46 -12.04 20.07
CA ASN A 257 0.60 -11.52 21.43
C ASN A 257 -0.15 -12.39 22.45
N LEU A 258 -1.35 -12.88 22.10
CA LEU A 258 -2.14 -13.78 22.96
C LEU A 258 -1.48 -15.14 23.23
N LYS A 259 -0.56 -15.59 22.37
CA LYS A 259 0.17 -16.87 22.58
C LYS A 259 1.35 -16.73 23.52
N ASN A 260 1.80 -15.51 23.77
CA ASN A 260 2.97 -15.21 24.59
C ASN A 260 2.60 -14.78 26.03
N THR A 261 1.30 -14.73 26.34
CA THR A 261 0.73 -14.45 27.68
C THR A 261 0.20 -15.73 28.28
#